data_AF-A0A3P6PZ46-F1
#
_entry.id   AF-A0A3P6PZ46-F1
#
_cell.length_a   1.000
_cell.length_b   1.000
_cell.length_c   1.000
_cell.angle_alpha   90.00
_cell.angle_beta   90.00
_cell.angle_gamma   90.00
#
_symmetry.space_group_name_H-M   'P 1'
#
loop_
_entity.id
_entity.type
_entity.pdbx_description
1 polymer ?
#
loop_
_entity_poly.entity_id
_entity_poly.type
_entity_poly.pdbx_seq_one_letter_code
_entity_poly.pdbx_strand_id
1 'polypeptide(L)'
;MSSADAVIRIGIATVLSNIVSIAGTSIGPLLLSIFNSLLKHLRTSVDFERSEKCKDSEAEKMYQEALINAMGDFANALPDYQKVRVVIFSELAVEMMMFTVGNIPNLDEKRVKQGDEFLQHVLVKTLLKVATKYRTAYLATVFTDSFLHTLIQLALVKDPQVRLGTQQIFHTLLDRHDNLSHLAHLPYVLDVSDVQLTVEKCSRADQMFMRKHIHDMTHMLYRAVILVVDDSYMQQHMDAIQCTMSLLCIEVGFDETLIELFRLAFALQLLALDPLHPFTADKRIALHNLVAKYMNLAAQLMANPSLCQHVQQVVACRAQRGPPGMNLLLHEDQVQLVGENVEESERVDLGSLAESDGMLFDRTDVADCLKAAGKDVSRLPLPFTISSSKSVDQAETDEADGRASPPLPMGSYSYV
;
A
#
# COMPACT_ATOMS: atom_id res chain seq x y z
N MET A 1 -5.27 38.60 3.30
CA MET A 1 -6.37 37.62 3.34
C MET A 1 -7.51 38.25 4.11
N SER A 2 -8.72 38.28 3.55
CA SER A 2 -9.90 38.80 4.25
C SER A 2 -10.08 38.01 5.54
N SER A 3 -10.31 38.72 6.65
CA SER A 3 -10.68 38.18 7.96
C SER A 3 -12.09 37.58 7.94
N ALA A 4 -12.44 36.84 6.89
CA ALA A 4 -13.71 36.16 6.80
C ALA A 4 -13.69 34.98 7.77
N ASP A 5 -14.68 34.99 8.67
CA ASP A 5 -14.94 33.93 9.63
C ASP A 5 -14.88 32.55 8.95
N ALA A 6 -14.27 31.56 9.61
CA ALA A 6 -14.14 30.21 9.07
C ALA A 6 -15.51 29.64 8.64
N VAL A 7 -16.57 30.03 9.36
CA VAL A 7 -17.97 29.72 9.03
C VAL A 7 -18.37 30.19 7.62
N ILE A 8 -17.97 31.40 7.21
CA ILE A 8 -18.29 31.93 5.87
C ILE A 8 -17.54 31.12 4.81
N ARG A 9 -16.27 30.78 5.08
CA ARG A 9 -15.45 29.98 4.16
C ARG A 9 -15.99 28.56 3.99
N ILE A 10 -16.47 27.94 5.07
CA ILE A 10 -17.21 26.66 5.05
C ILE A 10 -18.47 26.78 4.18
N GLY A 11 -19.24 27.85 4.36
CA GLY A 11 -20.44 28.13 3.56
C GLY A 11 -20.12 28.21 2.06
N ILE A 12 -19.04 28.91 1.69
CA ILE A 12 -18.59 29.00 0.28
C ILE A 12 -18.21 27.62 -0.26
N ALA A 13 -17.40 26.83 0.46
CA ALA A 13 -16.99 25.49 0.03
C ALA A 13 -18.20 24.55 -0.15
N THR A 14 -19.19 24.65 0.74
CA THR A 14 -20.44 23.87 0.67
C THR A 14 -21.27 24.24 -0.54
N VAL A 15 -21.44 25.54 -0.81
CA VAL A 15 -22.15 26.03 -2.00
C VAL A 15 -21.43 25.62 -3.27
N LEU A 16 -20.09 25.68 -3.32
CA LEU A 16 -19.31 25.21 -4.46
C LEU A 16 -19.53 23.73 -4.73
N SER A 17 -19.50 22.87 -3.70
CA SER A 17 -19.82 21.45 -3.86
C SER A 17 -21.22 21.23 -4.45
N ASN A 18 -22.23 21.91 -3.90
CA ASN A 18 -23.61 21.80 -4.37
C ASN A 18 -23.79 22.27 -5.82
N ILE A 19 -23.14 23.38 -6.21
CA ILE A 19 -23.18 23.89 -7.60
C ILE A 19 -22.67 22.82 -8.55
N VAL A 20 -21.60 22.13 -8.19
CA VAL A 20 -20.96 21.13 -9.05
C VAL A 20 -21.78 19.85 -9.16
N SER A 21 -22.39 19.42 -8.07
CA SER A 21 -23.38 18.33 -8.10
C SER A 21 -24.57 18.65 -9.03
N ILE A 22 -25.03 19.92 -9.08
CA ILE A 22 -26.16 20.33 -9.92
C ILE A 22 -25.76 20.56 -11.38
N ALA A 23 -24.61 21.20 -11.62
CA ALA A 23 -24.17 21.62 -12.95
C ALA A 23 -23.61 20.46 -13.80
N GLY A 24 -23.19 19.36 -13.15
CA GLY A 24 -22.70 18.14 -13.78
C GLY A 24 -21.65 18.43 -14.87
N THR A 25 -21.95 18.02 -16.09
CA THR A 25 -21.00 18.02 -17.21
C THR A 25 -20.65 19.40 -17.78
N SER A 26 -21.37 20.45 -17.38
CA SER A 26 -21.21 21.80 -17.96
C SER A 26 -19.96 22.55 -17.48
N ILE A 27 -19.27 22.02 -16.46
CA ILE A 27 -18.09 22.65 -15.82
C ILE A 27 -16.76 22.16 -16.41
N GLY A 28 -16.76 21.11 -17.23
CA GLY A 28 -15.57 20.36 -17.67
C GLY A 28 -14.27 21.18 -17.87
N PRO A 29 -14.25 22.26 -18.68
CA PRO A 29 -13.03 23.04 -18.94
C PRO A 29 -12.45 23.78 -17.72
N LEU A 30 -13.27 24.15 -16.74
CA LEU A 30 -12.85 24.90 -15.54
C LEU A 30 -12.54 23.98 -14.35
N LEU A 31 -12.85 22.70 -14.48
CA LEU A 31 -12.89 21.76 -13.35
C LEU A 31 -11.52 21.58 -12.70
N LEU A 32 -10.45 21.42 -13.50
CA LEU A 32 -9.08 21.35 -13.00
C LEU A 32 -8.62 22.66 -12.35
N SER A 33 -9.03 23.80 -12.91
CA SER A 33 -8.69 25.12 -12.37
C SER A 33 -9.34 25.36 -11.01
N ILE A 34 -10.61 24.96 -10.85
CA ILE A 34 -11.32 25.06 -9.56
C ILE A 34 -10.71 24.10 -8.55
N PHE A 35 -10.43 22.84 -8.95
CA PHE A 35 -9.76 21.86 -8.09
C PHE A 35 -8.40 22.38 -7.58
N ASN A 36 -7.59 22.97 -8.47
CA ASN A 36 -6.32 23.61 -8.10
C ASN A 36 -6.54 24.77 -7.10
N SER A 37 -7.56 25.61 -7.33
CA SER A 37 -7.91 26.67 -6.38
C SER A 37 -8.29 26.11 -5.00
N LEU A 38 -9.10 25.05 -4.94
CA LEU A 38 -9.49 24.39 -3.70
C LEU A 38 -8.28 23.81 -2.95
N LEU A 39 -7.36 23.14 -3.67
CA LEU A 39 -6.11 22.66 -3.10
C LEU A 39 -5.22 23.79 -2.57
N LYS A 40 -5.11 24.90 -3.30
CA LYS A 40 -4.37 26.08 -2.83
C LYS A 40 -4.99 26.67 -1.57
N HIS A 41 -6.32 26.73 -1.49
CA HIS A 41 -7.04 27.15 -0.30
C HIS A 41 -6.82 26.19 0.87
N LEU A 42 -6.82 24.89 0.63
CA LEU A 42 -6.55 23.87 1.64
C LEU A 42 -5.15 24.02 2.21
N ARG A 43 -4.12 24.14 1.36
CA ARG A 43 -2.74 24.36 1.80
C ARG A 43 -2.61 25.65 2.63
N THR A 44 -3.23 26.74 2.15
CA THR A 44 -3.21 28.01 2.87
C THR A 44 -3.93 27.92 4.21
N SER A 45 -5.02 27.14 4.29
CA SER A 45 -5.76 26.86 5.52
C SER A 45 -4.92 26.07 6.53
N VAL A 46 -4.20 25.05 6.05
CA VAL A 46 -3.24 24.27 6.85
C VAL A 46 -2.12 25.16 7.41
N ASP A 47 -1.55 26.04 6.58
CA ASP A 47 -0.52 26.98 7.01
C ASP A 47 -1.08 28.02 8.00
N PHE A 48 -2.33 28.46 7.81
CA PHE A 48 -3.01 29.40 8.69
C PHE A 48 -3.33 28.80 10.07
N GLU A 49 -3.86 27.57 10.12
CA GLU A 49 -4.18 26.86 11.36
C GLU A 49 -2.98 26.82 12.32
N ARG A 50 -1.78 26.67 11.76
CA ARG A 50 -0.52 26.58 12.50
C ARG A 50 0.10 27.91 12.87
N SER A 51 -0.36 28.98 12.25
CA SER A 51 0.10 30.30 12.62
C SER A 51 -0.51 30.67 13.98
N GLU A 52 0.25 31.41 14.81
CA GLU A 52 -0.25 31.96 16.09
C GLU A 52 -1.45 32.90 15.92
N LYS A 53 -1.84 33.20 14.68
CA LYS A 53 -2.99 34.03 14.32
C LYS A 53 -4.30 33.26 14.28
N CYS A 54 -4.27 31.93 14.25
CA CYS A 54 -5.48 31.10 14.31
C CYS A 54 -6.01 31.06 15.73
N LYS A 55 -7.21 31.63 15.95
CA LYS A 55 -7.87 31.64 17.25
C LYS A 55 -8.81 30.43 17.45
N ASP A 56 -9.25 29.83 16.35
CA ASP A 56 -10.22 28.75 16.33
C ASP A 56 -9.74 27.64 15.37
N SER A 57 -8.95 26.71 15.91
CA SER A 57 -8.40 25.56 15.16
C SER A 57 -9.51 24.58 14.76
N GLU A 58 -10.56 24.43 15.56
CA GLU A 58 -11.66 23.50 15.24
C GLU A 58 -12.45 23.97 14.03
N ALA A 59 -12.81 25.26 13.97
CA ALA A 59 -13.49 25.81 12.80
C ALA A 59 -12.62 25.76 11.54
N GLU A 60 -11.30 25.92 11.67
CA GLU A 60 -10.38 25.77 10.54
C GLU A 60 -10.29 24.31 10.05
N LYS A 61 -10.28 23.33 10.96
CA LYS A 61 -10.35 21.90 10.59
C LYS A 61 -11.65 21.57 9.87
N MET A 62 -12.79 22.09 10.35
CA MET A 62 -14.07 21.94 9.65
C MET A 62 -14.04 22.53 8.24
N TYR A 63 -13.35 23.66 8.05
CA TYR A 63 -13.13 24.23 6.73
C TYR A 63 -12.27 23.33 5.84
N GLN A 64 -11.18 22.78 6.37
CA GLN A 64 -10.35 21.81 5.64
C GLN A 64 -11.16 20.59 5.22
N GLU A 65 -12.01 20.04 6.10
CA GLU A 65 -12.87 18.90 5.77
C GLU A 65 -13.94 19.24 4.72
N ALA A 66 -14.53 20.44 4.79
CA ALA A 66 -15.45 20.93 3.77
C ALA A 66 -14.77 21.03 2.39
N LEU A 67 -13.51 21.51 2.33
CA LEU A 67 -12.72 21.53 1.10
C LEU A 67 -12.40 20.13 0.57
N ILE A 68 -12.02 19.19 1.45
CA ILE A 68 -11.75 17.79 1.07
C ILE A 68 -12.99 17.14 0.48
N ASN A 69 -14.14 17.31 1.14
CA ASN A 69 -15.42 16.78 0.65
C ASN A 69 -15.80 17.42 -0.68
N ALA A 70 -15.71 18.75 -0.79
CA ALA A 70 -15.96 19.44 -2.05
C ALA A 70 -15.05 18.90 -3.17
N MET A 71 -13.75 18.77 -2.97
CA MET A 71 -12.85 18.19 -3.98
C MET A 71 -13.24 16.77 -4.39
N GLY A 72 -13.71 15.94 -3.45
CA GLY A 72 -14.28 14.63 -3.74
C GLY A 72 -15.54 14.68 -4.59
N ASP A 73 -16.45 15.60 -4.28
CA ASP A 73 -17.69 15.80 -5.04
C ASP A 73 -17.40 16.36 -6.45
N PHE A 74 -16.37 17.19 -6.58
CA PHE A 74 -15.86 17.67 -7.86
C PHE A 74 -15.26 16.55 -8.72
N ALA A 75 -14.52 15.61 -8.12
CA ALA A 75 -14.05 14.42 -8.83
C ALA A 75 -15.20 13.51 -9.28
N ASN A 76 -16.30 13.48 -8.51
CA ASN A 76 -17.52 12.75 -8.84
C ASN A 76 -18.35 13.38 -9.96
N ALA A 77 -18.40 14.71 -10.02
CA ALA A 77 -19.20 15.44 -11.01
C ALA A 77 -18.55 15.49 -12.41
N LEU A 78 -17.41 14.82 -12.56
CA LEU A 78 -16.83 14.53 -13.86
C LEU A 78 -17.88 13.82 -14.73
N PRO A 79 -18.00 14.16 -16.03
CA PRO A 79 -18.99 13.55 -16.90
C PRO A 79 -18.86 12.02 -16.93
N ASP A 80 -19.87 11.32 -16.43
CA ASP A 80 -20.17 9.98 -16.92
C ASP A 80 -20.38 10.06 -18.44
N TYR A 81 -20.15 8.96 -19.18
CA TYR A 81 -20.58 8.69 -20.57
C TYR A 81 -19.47 8.43 -21.64
N GLN A 82 -19.56 7.20 -22.16
CA GLN A 82 -19.25 6.68 -23.51
C GLN A 82 -17.78 6.71 -24.03
N LYS A 83 -17.21 5.49 -24.09
CA LYS A 83 -16.02 4.89 -24.76
C LYS A 83 -14.89 5.74 -25.35
N VAL A 84 -15.12 6.95 -25.88
CA VAL A 84 -14.06 7.81 -26.47
C VAL A 84 -13.49 8.77 -25.43
N ARG A 85 -14.22 9.06 -24.35
CA ARG A 85 -13.78 9.98 -23.28
C ARG A 85 -13.60 9.35 -21.89
N VAL A 86 -13.81 8.04 -21.74
CA VAL A 86 -13.34 7.31 -20.54
C VAL A 86 -11.84 7.58 -20.35
N VAL A 87 -11.09 7.68 -21.46
CA VAL A 87 -9.70 8.13 -21.50
C VAL A 87 -9.53 9.52 -20.88
N ILE A 88 -10.39 10.51 -21.20
CA ILE A 88 -10.34 11.88 -20.63
C ILE A 88 -10.74 11.90 -19.16
N PHE A 89 -11.72 11.08 -18.72
CA PHE A 89 -12.09 10.96 -17.31
C PHE A 89 -10.95 10.34 -16.50
N SER A 90 -10.35 9.27 -17.00
CA SER A 90 -9.16 8.68 -16.39
C SER A 90 -7.98 9.63 -16.41
N GLU A 91 -7.74 10.34 -17.51
CA GLU A 91 -6.68 11.33 -17.62
C GLU A 91 -6.88 12.47 -16.63
N LEU A 92 -8.09 13.02 -16.50
CA LEU A 92 -8.36 14.15 -15.62
C LEU A 92 -8.36 13.75 -14.13
N ALA A 93 -8.92 12.59 -13.78
CA ALA A 93 -8.81 12.05 -12.43
C ALA A 93 -7.35 11.73 -12.08
N VAL A 94 -6.60 11.12 -12.99
CA VAL A 94 -5.16 10.88 -12.83
C VAL A 94 -4.38 12.18 -12.75
N GLU A 95 -4.72 13.21 -13.51
CA GLU A 95 -4.14 14.55 -13.42
C GLU A 95 -4.41 15.18 -12.06
N MET A 96 -5.63 15.07 -11.51
CA MET A 96 -5.94 15.53 -10.15
C MET A 96 -5.14 14.78 -9.10
N MET A 97 -5.01 13.46 -9.25
CA MET A 97 -4.22 12.63 -8.35
C MET A 97 -2.73 13.01 -8.42
N MET A 98 -2.18 13.15 -9.63
CA MET A 98 -0.82 13.59 -9.90
C MET A 98 -0.55 15.01 -9.40
N PHE A 99 -1.53 15.90 -9.52
CA PHE A 99 -1.43 17.27 -9.05
C PHE A 99 -1.44 17.31 -7.52
N THR A 100 -2.31 16.53 -6.88
CA THR A 100 -2.32 16.38 -5.42
C THR A 100 -0.97 15.86 -4.92
N VAL A 101 -0.45 14.81 -5.57
CA VAL A 101 0.88 14.25 -5.32
C VAL A 101 2.00 15.29 -5.49
N GLY A 102 1.97 16.07 -6.57
CA GLY A 102 2.97 17.11 -6.82
C GLY A 102 2.98 18.26 -5.80
N ASN A 103 1.92 18.37 -4.97
CA ASN A 103 1.85 19.34 -3.89
C ASN A 103 2.28 18.77 -2.53
N ILE A 104 2.61 17.47 -2.46
CA ILE A 104 3.05 16.84 -1.22
C ILE A 104 4.51 17.26 -0.92
N PRO A 105 4.79 17.89 0.23
CA PRO A 105 6.14 18.31 0.58
C PRO A 105 7.04 17.12 0.93
N ASN A 106 8.31 17.21 0.52
CA ASN A 106 9.47 16.40 0.94
C ASN A 106 9.14 14.97 1.40
N LEU A 107 9.26 14.01 0.47
CA LEU A 107 9.13 12.57 0.76
C LEU A 107 10.43 11.95 1.30
N ASP A 108 11.51 12.73 1.36
CA ASP A 108 12.83 12.29 1.79
C ASP A 108 12.94 12.33 3.33
N GLU A 109 13.14 11.16 3.96
CA GLU A 109 13.07 10.94 5.42
C GLU A 109 13.94 11.89 6.25
N LYS A 110 15.02 12.42 5.64
CA LYS A 110 16.03 13.28 6.28
C LYS A 110 15.60 14.75 6.43
N ARG A 111 14.56 15.22 5.72
CA ARG A 111 14.20 16.66 5.64
C ARG A 111 12.73 16.97 5.89
N VAL A 112 11.97 16.06 6.48
CA VAL A 112 10.56 16.27 6.82
C VAL A 112 10.46 17.16 8.06
N LYS A 113 9.84 18.34 7.93
CA LYS A 113 9.47 19.17 9.10
C LYS A 113 8.13 18.68 9.65
N GLN A 114 7.85 18.90 10.94
CA GLN A 114 6.52 18.61 11.53
C GLN A 114 5.37 19.31 10.77
N GLY A 115 5.69 20.41 10.08
CA GLY A 115 4.85 21.09 9.09
C GLY A 115 4.42 20.18 7.91
N ASP A 116 5.35 19.41 7.39
CA ASP A 116 5.16 18.65 6.16
C ASP A 116 4.28 17.40 6.39
N GLU A 117 4.33 16.80 7.59
CA GLU A 117 3.58 15.57 7.95
C GLU A 117 2.05 15.77 7.91
N PHE A 118 1.53 16.82 8.53
CA PHE A 118 0.08 17.11 8.46
C PHE A 118 -0.37 17.47 7.06
N LEU A 119 0.46 18.18 6.29
CA LEU A 119 0.11 18.52 4.90
C LEU A 119 0.11 17.24 4.04
N GLN A 120 1.05 16.32 4.26
CA GLN A 120 1.02 14.98 3.69
C GLN A 120 -0.28 14.26 4.06
N HIS A 121 -0.67 14.26 5.34
CA HIS A 121 -1.92 13.64 5.81
C HIS A 121 -3.16 14.20 5.10
N VAL A 122 -3.30 15.53 5.06
CA VAL A 122 -4.45 16.20 4.43
C VAL A 122 -4.49 15.96 2.92
N LEU A 123 -3.34 15.95 2.25
CA LEU A 123 -3.26 15.67 0.81
C LEU A 123 -3.49 14.20 0.48
N VAL A 124 -3.06 13.26 1.33
CA VAL A 124 -3.37 11.83 1.20
C VAL A 124 -4.86 11.57 1.44
N LYS A 125 -5.48 12.21 2.43
CA LYS A 125 -6.94 12.15 2.65
C LYS A 125 -7.72 12.71 1.45
N THR A 126 -7.22 13.79 0.85
CA THR A 126 -7.77 14.37 -0.38
C THR A 126 -7.64 13.40 -1.55
N LEU A 127 -6.44 12.84 -1.75
CA LEU A 127 -6.14 11.90 -2.80
C LEU A 127 -7.01 10.64 -2.71
N LEU A 128 -7.16 10.09 -1.51
CA LEU A 128 -8.06 8.97 -1.24
C LEU A 128 -9.51 9.32 -1.58
N LYS A 129 -9.99 10.50 -1.16
CA LYS A 129 -11.35 10.94 -1.50
C LYS A 129 -11.57 10.98 -3.01
N VAL A 130 -10.61 11.48 -3.79
CA VAL A 130 -10.67 11.48 -5.26
C VAL A 130 -10.60 10.05 -5.82
N ALA A 131 -9.70 9.21 -5.30
CA ALA A 131 -9.54 7.82 -5.73
C ALA A 131 -10.84 7.01 -5.59
N THR A 132 -11.61 7.20 -4.51
CA THR A 132 -12.88 6.49 -4.29
C THR A 132 -13.95 6.77 -5.34
N LYS A 133 -13.74 7.81 -6.18
CA LYS A 133 -14.67 8.21 -7.25
C LYS A 133 -14.26 7.67 -8.61
N TYR A 134 -13.13 6.97 -8.66
CA TYR A 134 -12.52 6.47 -9.87
C TYR A 134 -12.54 4.94 -9.87
N ARG A 135 -12.93 4.33 -11.00
CA ARG A 135 -12.84 2.88 -11.21
C ARG A 135 -11.75 2.57 -12.22
N THR A 136 -10.76 1.79 -11.81
CA THR A 136 -9.63 1.42 -12.66
C THR A 136 -10.04 0.44 -13.75
N ALA A 137 -9.77 0.80 -15.01
CA ALA A 137 -9.88 -0.14 -16.13
C ALA A 137 -8.57 -0.91 -16.34
N TYR A 138 -7.47 -0.19 -16.52
CA TYR A 138 -6.12 -0.73 -16.70
C TYR A 138 -5.15 -0.08 -15.73
N LEU A 139 -4.28 -0.87 -15.09
CA LEU A 139 -3.36 -0.34 -14.08
C LEU A 139 -2.40 0.70 -14.67
N ALA A 140 -1.88 0.46 -15.87
CA ALA A 140 -0.95 1.36 -16.55
C ALA A 140 -1.56 2.74 -16.89
N THR A 141 -2.89 2.87 -16.91
CA THR A 141 -3.55 4.17 -17.16
C THR A 141 -3.65 5.02 -15.90
N VAL A 142 -3.57 4.41 -14.73
CA VAL A 142 -3.72 5.06 -13.43
C VAL A 142 -2.37 5.25 -12.77
N PHE A 143 -1.63 4.15 -12.66
CA PHE A 143 -0.30 4.10 -12.07
C PHE A 143 0.75 4.49 -13.11
N THR A 144 0.84 5.78 -13.41
CA THR A 144 2.02 6.31 -14.10
C THR A 144 3.27 6.03 -13.25
N ASP A 145 4.44 5.93 -13.88
CA ASP A 145 5.70 5.65 -13.19
C ASP A 145 5.94 6.60 -12.00
N SER A 146 5.70 7.90 -12.20
CA SER A 146 5.85 8.92 -11.17
C SER A 146 4.77 8.79 -10.09
N PHE A 147 3.51 8.55 -10.45
CA PHE A 147 2.43 8.37 -9.48
C PHE A 147 2.71 7.20 -8.55
N LEU A 148 3.01 6.03 -9.13
CA LEU A 148 3.26 4.82 -8.38
C LEU A 148 4.49 4.99 -7.48
N HIS A 149 5.56 5.58 -8.00
CA HIS A 149 6.75 5.84 -7.20
C HIS A 149 6.42 6.73 -5.99
N THR A 150 5.64 7.79 -6.16
CA THR A 150 5.22 8.63 -5.03
C THR A 150 4.34 7.87 -4.04
N LEU A 151 3.36 7.09 -4.50
CA LEU A 151 2.56 6.25 -3.59
C LEU A 151 3.42 5.25 -2.81
N ILE A 152 4.43 4.67 -3.44
CA ILE A 152 5.38 3.78 -2.75
C ILE A 152 6.17 4.55 -1.68
N GLN A 153 6.64 5.77 -1.96
CA GLN A 153 7.32 6.58 -0.94
C GLN A 153 6.38 6.97 0.20
N LEU A 154 5.14 7.36 -0.11
CA LEU A 154 4.11 7.70 0.88
C LEU A 154 3.74 6.51 1.78
N ALA A 155 3.74 5.30 1.24
CA ALA A 155 3.51 4.10 2.03
C ALA A 155 4.64 3.81 3.03
N LEU A 156 5.77 4.52 2.93
CA LEU A 156 6.98 4.31 3.73
C LEU A 156 7.41 5.54 4.55
N VAL A 157 6.60 6.61 4.59
CA VAL A 157 6.90 7.78 5.43
C VAL A 157 6.75 7.47 6.92
N LYS A 158 7.26 8.37 7.76
CA LYS A 158 7.24 8.23 9.24
C LYS A 158 5.84 8.25 9.84
N ASP A 159 4.93 9.05 9.29
CA ASP A 159 3.55 9.17 9.80
C ASP A 159 2.72 7.91 9.49
N PRO A 160 2.25 7.16 10.51
CA PRO A 160 1.43 5.96 10.31
C PRO A 160 0.11 6.26 9.59
N GLN A 161 -0.54 7.39 9.86
CA GLN A 161 -1.82 7.71 9.24
C GLN A 161 -1.67 7.95 7.73
N VAL A 162 -0.57 8.57 7.30
CA VAL A 162 -0.23 8.71 5.88
C VAL A 162 0.00 7.33 5.25
N ARG A 163 0.74 6.44 5.92
CA ARG A 163 0.95 5.07 5.42
C ARG A 163 -0.37 4.32 5.24
N LEU A 164 -1.27 4.38 6.22
CA LEU A 164 -2.58 3.73 6.16
C LEU A 164 -3.45 4.30 5.04
N GLY A 165 -3.57 5.62 4.96
CA GLY A 165 -4.31 6.27 3.87
C GLY A 165 -3.76 5.92 2.49
N THR A 166 -2.45 5.74 2.38
CA THR A 166 -1.80 5.31 1.14
C THR A 166 -2.13 3.85 0.79
N GLN A 167 -2.16 2.94 1.77
CA GLN A 167 -2.64 1.57 1.53
C GLN A 167 -4.11 1.56 1.07
N GLN A 168 -4.96 2.40 1.67
CA GLN A 168 -6.36 2.53 1.25
C GLN A 168 -6.50 3.08 -0.19
N ILE A 169 -5.59 3.97 -0.63
CA ILE A 169 -5.51 4.40 -2.03
C ILE A 169 -5.16 3.21 -2.92
N PHE A 170 -4.16 2.40 -2.55
CA PHE A 170 -3.85 1.17 -3.28
C PHE A 170 -5.06 0.24 -3.34
N HIS A 171 -5.78 0.04 -2.24
CA HIS A 171 -6.97 -0.80 -2.21
C HIS A 171 -8.02 -0.34 -3.20
N THR A 172 -8.34 0.96 -3.15
CA THR A 172 -9.35 1.59 -4.02
C THR A 172 -8.99 1.49 -5.50
N LEU A 173 -7.71 1.72 -5.83
CA LEU A 173 -7.26 1.75 -7.23
C LEU A 173 -6.98 0.35 -7.79
N LEU A 174 -6.68 -0.64 -6.94
CA LEU A 174 -6.49 -2.03 -7.35
C LEU A 174 -7.82 -2.78 -7.46
N ASP A 175 -8.77 -2.51 -6.57
CA ASP A 175 -10.04 -3.23 -6.52
C ASP A 175 -10.99 -2.81 -7.63
N ARG A 176 -11.03 -3.60 -8.71
CA ARG A 176 -11.87 -3.32 -9.88
C ARG A 176 -13.21 -4.02 -9.80
N HIS A 177 -13.31 -5.05 -8.98
CA HIS A 177 -14.48 -5.94 -8.89
C HIS A 177 -15.21 -5.86 -7.55
N ASP A 178 -14.93 -4.83 -6.74
CA ASP A 178 -15.62 -4.55 -5.47
C ASP A 178 -15.42 -5.66 -4.42
N ASN A 179 -14.21 -6.22 -4.38
CA ASN A 179 -13.80 -7.22 -3.40
C ASN A 179 -13.35 -6.61 -2.06
N LEU A 180 -13.13 -5.30 -1.98
CA LEU A 180 -12.54 -4.63 -0.82
C LEU A 180 -13.31 -4.87 0.48
N SER A 181 -14.64 -4.85 0.43
CA SER A 181 -15.50 -5.13 1.60
C SER A 181 -15.20 -6.48 2.25
N HIS A 182 -14.83 -7.47 1.44
CA HIS A 182 -14.53 -8.83 1.86
C HIS A 182 -13.07 -8.99 2.32
N LEU A 183 -12.16 -8.17 1.77
CA LEU A 183 -10.71 -8.30 1.98
C LEU A 183 -10.16 -7.39 3.10
N ALA A 184 -10.83 -6.28 3.40
CA ALA A 184 -10.36 -5.28 4.36
C ALA A 184 -10.04 -5.88 5.75
N HIS A 185 -10.83 -6.87 6.18
CA HIS A 185 -10.61 -7.62 7.43
C HIS A 185 -10.76 -9.12 7.19
N LEU A 186 -10.06 -9.65 6.18
CA LEU A 186 -10.17 -11.06 5.79
C LEU A 186 -9.85 -12.00 6.98
N PRO A 187 -10.83 -12.78 7.50
CA PRO A 187 -10.55 -13.82 8.49
C PRO A 187 -9.84 -15.01 7.82
N TYR A 188 -9.38 -15.96 8.62
CA TYR A 188 -8.96 -17.24 8.05
C TYR A 188 -10.20 -18.04 7.65
N VAL A 189 -10.34 -18.34 6.35
CA VAL A 189 -11.50 -19.04 5.80
C VAL A 189 -11.07 -20.41 5.30
N LEU A 190 -11.78 -21.46 5.70
CA LEU A 190 -11.48 -22.83 5.28
C LEU A 190 -11.73 -23.02 3.78
N ASP A 191 -12.85 -22.49 3.27
CA ASP A 191 -13.17 -22.46 1.84
C ASP A 191 -13.32 -20.99 1.37
N VAL A 192 -12.37 -20.53 0.55
CA VAL A 192 -12.35 -19.17 -0.02
C VAL A 192 -13.59 -18.91 -0.88
N SER A 193 -14.25 -19.96 -1.40
CA SER A 193 -15.49 -19.83 -2.17
C SER A 193 -16.62 -19.18 -1.35
N ASP A 194 -16.60 -19.34 -0.01
CA ASP A 194 -17.59 -18.75 0.90
C ASP A 194 -17.48 -17.22 0.99
N VAL A 195 -16.31 -16.66 0.63
CA VAL A 195 -16.06 -15.21 0.64
C VAL A 195 -16.74 -14.51 -0.54
N GLN A 196 -17.16 -15.26 -1.57
CA GLN A 196 -17.85 -14.75 -2.77
C GLN A 196 -17.03 -13.71 -3.56
N LEU A 197 -15.72 -13.95 -3.67
CA LEU A 197 -14.81 -13.08 -4.41
C LEU A 197 -15.07 -13.13 -5.92
N THR A 198 -14.99 -11.97 -6.58
CA THR A 198 -15.00 -11.87 -8.03
C THR A 198 -13.55 -11.86 -8.53
N VAL A 199 -13.16 -12.94 -9.23
CA VAL A 199 -11.80 -13.13 -9.73
C VAL A 199 -11.81 -13.23 -11.25
N GLU A 200 -11.22 -12.24 -11.92
CA GLU A 200 -11.10 -12.21 -13.37
C GLU A 200 -9.66 -12.44 -13.83
N LYS A 201 -9.51 -12.90 -15.08
CA LYS A 201 -8.19 -13.14 -15.65
C LYS A 201 -7.45 -11.81 -15.88
N CYS A 202 -6.26 -11.70 -15.29
CA CYS A 202 -5.37 -10.54 -15.48
C CYS A 202 -5.07 -10.27 -16.97
N SER A 203 -5.32 -9.03 -17.41
CA SER A 203 -5.14 -8.60 -18.79
C SER A 203 -3.66 -8.58 -19.21
N ARG A 204 -3.35 -8.72 -20.51
CA ARG A 204 -1.96 -8.66 -21.00
C ARG A 204 -1.29 -7.32 -20.70
N ALA A 205 -2.04 -6.21 -20.75
CA ALA A 205 -1.53 -4.89 -20.43
C ALA A 205 -1.13 -4.80 -18.95
N ASP A 206 -1.98 -5.29 -18.04
CA ASP A 206 -1.70 -5.32 -16.61
C ASP A 206 -0.54 -6.27 -16.28
N GLN A 207 -0.42 -7.41 -16.97
CA GLN A 207 0.74 -8.30 -16.82
C GLN A 207 2.05 -7.59 -17.19
N MET A 208 2.09 -6.83 -18.29
CA MET A 208 3.28 -6.07 -18.67
C MET A 208 3.63 -4.98 -17.66
N PHE A 209 2.60 -4.28 -17.15
CA PHE A 209 2.77 -3.30 -16.08
C PHE A 209 3.34 -3.94 -14.80
N MET A 210 2.74 -5.04 -14.34
CA MET A 210 3.17 -5.73 -13.13
C MET A 210 4.58 -6.31 -13.24
N ARG A 211 5.00 -6.82 -14.41
CA ARG A 211 6.40 -7.24 -14.61
C ARG A 211 7.41 -6.15 -14.31
N LYS A 212 7.06 -4.90 -14.60
CA LYS A 212 7.93 -3.74 -14.35
C LYS A 212 7.92 -3.30 -12.88
N HIS A 213 6.79 -3.45 -12.19
CA HIS A 213 6.56 -2.79 -10.89
C HIS A 213 6.35 -3.72 -9.69
N ILE A 214 6.14 -5.02 -9.89
CA ILE A 214 5.84 -5.97 -8.81
C ILE A 214 6.96 -6.01 -7.75
N HIS A 215 8.21 -5.86 -8.16
CA HIS A 215 9.34 -5.85 -7.25
C HIS A 215 9.26 -4.64 -6.29
N ASP A 216 8.96 -3.45 -6.81
CA ASP A 216 8.84 -2.25 -6.00
C ASP A 216 7.64 -2.32 -5.05
N MET A 217 6.51 -2.88 -5.52
CA MET A 217 5.31 -3.05 -4.70
C MET A 217 5.51 -4.08 -3.57
N THR A 218 6.12 -5.23 -3.88
CA THR A 218 6.41 -6.26 -2.85
C THR A 218 7.45 -5.76 -1.86
N HIS A 219 8.46 -5.01 -2.32
CA HIS A 219 9.44 -4.37 -1.45
C HIS A 219 8.81 -3.30 -0.54
N MET A 220 7.88 -2.50 -1.08
CA MET A 220 7.08 -1.56 -0.30
C MET A 220 6.31 -2.28 0.81
N LEU A 221 5.62 -3.38 0.49
CA LEU A 221 4.87 -4.15 1.49
C LEU A 221 5.78 -4.74 2.58
N TYR A 222 6.94 -5.27 2.19
CA TYR A 222 7.93 -5.77 3.14
C TYR A 222 8.39 -4.67 4.12
N ARG A 223 8.79 -3.51 3.59
CA ARG A 223 9.20 -2.36 4.44
C ARG A 223 8.05 -1.80 5.26
N ALA A 224 6.82 -1.81 4.74
CA ALA A 224 5.65 -1.33 5.46
C ALA A 224 5.42 -2.13 6.74
N VAL A 225 5.60 -3.47 6.71
CA VAL A 225 5.50 -4.32 7.92
C VAL A 225 6.53 -3.95 8.99
N ILE A 226 7.76 -3.65 8.57
CA ILE A 226 8.82 -3.20 9.49
C ILE A 226 8.39 -1.89 10.18
N LEU A 227 7.79 -0.96 9.43
CA LEU A 227 7.33 0.34 9.91
C LEU A 227 6.01 0.30 10.70
N VAL A 228 5.32 -0.83 10.79
CA VAL A 228 4.13 -0.94 11.65
C VAL A 228 4.56 -0.76 13.11
N VAL A 229 3.91 0.16 13.81
CA VAL A 229 4.19 0.43 15.23
C VAL A 229 3.41 -0.58 16.09
N ASP A 230 4.04 -1.04 17.16
CA ASP A 230 3.47 -2.00 18.11
C ASP A 230 2.55 -1.26 19.09
N ASP A 231 1.41 -0.78 18.59
CA ASP A 231 0.39 -0.03 19.33
C ASP A 231 -1.03 -0.59 19.11
N SER A 232 -2.05 0.10 19.63
CA SER A 232 -3.46 -0.31 19.49
C SER A 232 -3.99 -0.31 18.05
N TYR A 233 -3.27 0.31 17.09
CA TYR A 233 -3.62 0.35 15.67
C TYR A 233 -2.81 -0.65 14.84
N MET A 234 -1.88 -1.40 15.44
CA MET A 234 -1.04 -2.39 14.77
C MET A 234 -1.84 -3.32 13.85
N GLN A 235 -2.94 -3.90 14.35
CA GLN A 235 -3.75 -4.84 13.57
C GLN A 235 -4.39 -4.18 12.34
N GLN A 236 -4.83 -2.92 12.45
CA GLN A 236 -5.40 -2.18 11.33
C GLN A 236 -4.38 -2.00 10.20
N HIS A 237 -3.12 -1.72 10.55
CA HIS A 237 -2.04 -1.63 9.56
C HIS A 237 -1.69 -2.98 8.94
N MET A 238 -1.66 -4.05 9.74
CA MET A 238 -1.40 -5.41 9.26
C MET A 238 -2.49 -5.89 8.31
N ASP A 239 -3.76 -5.63 8.65
CA ASP A 239 -4.92 -5.92 7.80
C ASP A 239 -4.85 -5.15 6.48
N ALA A 240 -4.44 -3.88 6.52
CA ALA A 240 -4.26 -3.09 5.30
C ALA A 240 -3.18 -3.68 4.37
N ILE A 241 -2.07 -4.16 4.92
CA ILE A 241 -1.00 -4.84 4.15
C ILE A 241 -1.52 -6.17 3.58
N GLN A 242 -2.23 -6.96 4.39
CA GLN A 242 -2.86 -8.22 3.96
C GLN A 242 -3.87 -7.98 2.82
N CYS A 243 -4.68 -6.94 2.92
CA CYS A 243 -5.64 -6.56 1.89
C CYS A 243 -4.93 -6.20 0.58
N THR A 244 -3.83 -5.44 0.63
CA THR A 244 -3.03 -5.12 -0.57
C THR A 244 -2.43 -6.38 -1.20
N MET A 245 -1.88 -7.30 -0.40
CA MET A 245 -1.39 -8.59 -0.91
C MET A 245 -2.51 -9.43 -1.54
N SER A 246 -3.69 -9.43 -0.94
CA SER A 246 -4.85 -10.19 -1.41
C SER A 246 -5.40 -9.61 -2.72
N LEU A 247 -5.51 -8.28 -2.83
CA LEU A 247 -5.90 -7.60 -4.06
C LEU A 247 -4.90 -7.83 -5.19
N LEU A 248 -3.59 -7.79 -4.92
CA LEU A 248 -2.58 -8.14 -5.92
C LEU A 248 -2.72 -9.60 -6.39
N CYS A 249 -3.08 -10.51 -5.50
CA CYS A 249 -3.35 -11.91 -5.84
C CYS A 249 -4.62 -12.07 -6.70
N ILE A 250 -5.70 -11.35 -6.38
CA ILE A 250 -7.00 -11.50 -7.04
C ILE A 250 -7.05 -10.75 -8.37
N GLU A 251 -6.56 -9.51 -8.43
CA GLU A 251 -6.71 -8.62 -9.57
C GLU A 251 -5.62 -8.82 -10.63
N VAL A 252 -4.41 -9.18 -10.19
CA VAL A 252 -3.23 -9.35 -11.05
C VAL A 252 -2.45 -10.63 -10.76
N GLY A 253 -3.12 -11.67 -10.26
CA GLY A 253 -2.55 -12.99 -9.99
C GLY A 253 -2.24 -13.82 -11.24
N PHE A 254 -1.24 -13.41 -12.02
CA PHE A 254 -0.59 -14.29 -12.99
C PHE A 254 0.73 -14.83 -12.43
N ASP A 255 1.28 -15.85 -13.08
CA ASP A 255 2.38 -16.69 -12.56
C ASP A 255 3.53 -15.90 -11.94
N GLU A 256 4.11 -14.92 -12.65
CA GLU A 256 5.25 -14.16 -12.12
C GLU A 256 4.88 -13.31 -10.89
N THR A 257 3.71 -12.68 -10.89
CA THR A 257 3.24 -11.89 -9.74
C THR A 257 2.96 -12.77 -8.53
N LEU A 258 2.35 -13.94 -8.73
CA LEU A 258 2.10 -14.89 -7.66
C LEU A 258 3.42 -15.39 -7.05
N ILE A 259 4.43 -15.69 -7.87
CA ILE A 259 5.75 -16.11 -7.40
C ILE A 259 6.42 -15.00 -6.56
N GLU A 260 6.34 -13.74 -6.98
CA GLU A 260 6.90 -12.63 -6.18
C GLU A 260 6.14 -12.42 -4.85
N LEU A 261 4.83 -12.62 -4.83
CA LEU A 261 4.04 -12.57 -3.60
C LEU A 261 4.34 -13.77 -2.66
N PHE A 262 4.61 -14.97 -3.20
CA PHE A 262 5.12 -16.09 -2.40
C PHE A 262 6.50 -15.78 -1.82
N ARG A 263 7.40 -15.17 -2.59
CA ARG A 263 8.71 -14.71 -2.08
C ARG A 263 8.56 -13.69 -0.96
N LEU A 264 7.64 -12.74 -1.09
CA LEU A 264 7.29 -11.80 -0.04
C LEU A 264 6.77 -12.53 1.21
N ALA A 265 5.86 -13.49 1.06
CA ALA A 265 5.32 -14.27 2.17
C ALA A 265 6.41 -15.02 2.95
N PHE A 266 7.38 -15.62 2.24
CA PHE A 266 8.55 -16.23 2.89
C PHE A 266 9.45 -15.20 3.57
N ALA A 267 9.67 -14.03 2.97
CA ALA A 267 10.46 -12.97 3.57
C ALA A 267 9.81 -12.45 4.85
N LEU A 268 8.48 -12.30 4.88
CA LEU A 268 7.72 -11.91 6.06
C LEU A 268 7.75 -12.99 7.15
N GLN A 269 7.69 -14.28 6.78
CA GLN A 269 7.86 -15.36 7.75
C GLN A 269 9.25 -15.32 8.40
N LEU A 270 10.31 -15.11 7.63
CA LEU A 270 11.67 -14.98 8.16
C LEU A 270 11.82 -13.73 9.03
N LEU A 271 11.22 -12.62 8.62
CA LEU A 271 11.20 -11.38 9.39
C LEU A 271 10.52 -11.57 10.77
N ALA A 272 9.47 -12.39 10.84
CA ALA A 272 8.80 -12.74 12.10
C ALA A 272 9.65 -13.61 13.03
N LEU A 273 10.65 -14.33 12.50
CA LEU A 273 11.57 -15.17 13.26
C LEU A 273 12.87 -14.44 13.63
N ASP A 274 13.21 -13.37 12.92
CA ASP A 274 14.46 -12.65 13.12
C ASP A 274 14.52 -12.01 14.53
N PRO A 275 15.45 -12.43 15.41
CA PRO A 275 15.60 -11.85 16.74
C PRO A 275 16.19 -10.44 16.73
N LEU A 276 16.80 -10.01 15.61
CA LEU A 276 17.40 -8.68 15.48
C LEU A 276 16.34 -7.57 15.41
N HIS A 277 15.12 -7.90 14.97
CA HIS A 277 14.00 -6.97 14.94
C HIS A 277 13.28 -6.97 16.30
N PRO A 278 13.14 -5.82 16.98
CA PRO A 278 12.54 -5.74 18.32
C PRO A 278 11.00 -5.78 18.26
N PHE A 279 10.42 -6.74 17.55
CA PHE A 279 8.97 -6.94 17.47
C PHE A 279 8.42 -7.63 18.71
N THR A 280 7.29 -7.13 19.21
CA THR A 280 6.47 -7.80 20.22
C THR A 280 6.00 -9.18 19.75
N ALA A 281 5.63 -10.04 20.71
CA ALA A 281 5.05 -11.34 20.41
C ALA A 281 3.78 -11.22 19.56
N ASP A 282 2.92 -10.24 19.86
CA ASP A 282 1.68 -9.99 19.13
C ASP A 282 1.94 -9.63 17.66
N LYS A 283 2.93 -8.77 17.39
CA LYS A 283 3.32 -8.44 16.01
C LYS A 283 3.84 -9.67 15.27
N ARG A 284 4.71 -10.46 15.88
CA ARG A 284 5.26 -11.70 15.28
C ARG A 284 4.14 -12.71 14.98
N ILE A 285 3.17 -12.87 15.88
CA ILE A 285 1.96 -13.68 15.66
C ILE A 285 1.15 -13.12 14.49
N ALA A 286 0.91 -11.81 14.46
CA ALA A 286 0.17 -11.16 13.38
C ALA A 286 0.85 -11.35 12.01
N LEU A 287 2.18 -11.29 11.94
CA LEU A 287 2.97 -11.60 10.74
C LEU A 287 2.76 -13.06 10.28
N HIS A 288 2.89 -14.03 11.18
CA HIS A 288 2.67 -15.45 10.83
C HIS A 288 1.24 -15.73 10.36
N ASN A 289 0.26 -15.05 10.96
CA ASN A 289 -1.15 -15.16 10.60
C ASN A 289 -1.43 -14.50 9.23
N LEU A 290 -0.83 -13.34 8.96
CA LEU A 290 -0.87 -12.67 7.65
C LEU A 290 -0.35 -13.63 6.56
N VAL A 291 0.84 -14.21 6.77
CA VAL A 291 1.41 -15.20 5.83
C VAL A 291 0.48 -16.38 5.62
N ALA A 292 -0.10 -16.96 6.68
CA ALA A 292 -1.00 -18.10 6.55
C ALA A 292 -2.30 -17.76 5.80
N LYS A 293 -2.91 -16.60 6.07
CA LYS A 293 -4.09 -16.11 5.36
C LYS A 293 -3.79 -15.93 3.86
N TYR A 294 -2.66 -15.31 3.53
CA TYR A 294 -2.22 -15.16 2.14
C TYR A 294 -1.96 -16.51 1.45
N MET A 295 -1.21 -17.41 2.10
CA MET A 295 -0.90 -18.73 1.52
C MET A 295 -2.18 -19.53 1.25
N ASN A 296 -3.15 -19.49 2.17
CA ASN A 296 -4.44 -20.14 2.00
C ASN A 296 -5.24 -19.54 0.82
N LEU A 297 -5.34 -18.22 0.76
CA LEU A 297 -6.01 -17.52 -0.34
C LEU A 297 -5.38 -17.90 -1.70
N ALA A 298 -4.07 -17.78 -1.81
CA ALA A 298 -3.35 -18.08 -3.05
C ALA A 298 -3.50 -19.56 -3.47
N ALA A 299 -3.38 -20.49 -2.54
CA ALA A 299 -3.49 -21.93 -2.82
C ALA A 299 -4.85 -22.31 -3.41
N GLN A 300 -5.92 -21.77 -2.84
CA GLN A 300 -7.29 -22.05 -3.26
C GLN A 300 -7.63 -21.35 -4.58
N LEU A 301 -7.23 -20.08 -4.76
CA LEU A 301 -7.43 -19.35 -6.01
C LEU A 301 -6.66 -19.98 -7.19
N MET A 302 -5.50 -20.59 -6.93
CA MET A 302 -4.75 -21.33 -7.93
C MET A 302 -5.34 -22.71 -8.23
N ALA A 303 -6.34 -23.16 -7.46
CA ALA A 303 -6.88 -24.52 -7.50
C ALA A 303 -5.77 -25.59 -7.42
N ASN A 304 -4.78 -25.39 -6.55
CA ASN A 304 -3.66 -26.31 -6.37
C ASN A 304 -3.87 -27.19 -5.10
N PRO A 305 -4.30 -28.46 -5.24
CA PRO A 305 -4.68 -29.28 -4.09
C PRO A 305 -3.50 -29.64 -3.18
N SER A 306 -2.30 -29.85 -3.74
CA SER A 306 -1.12 -30.18 -2.93
C SER A 306 -0.69 -28.99 -2.08
N LEU A 307 -0.74 -27.77 -2.65
CA LEU A 307 -0.48 -26.56 -1.89
C LEU A 307 -1.55 -26.32 -0.83
N CYS A 308 -2.84 -26.54 -1.14
CA CYS A 308 -3.92 -26.43 -0.14
C CYS A 308 -3.69 -27.40 1.03
N GLN A 309 -3.31 -28.64 0.75
CA GLN A 309 -3.02 -29.64 1.77
C GLN A 309 -1.83 -29.22 2.65
N HIS A 310 -0.75 -28.74 2.05
CA HIS A 310 0.41 -28.24 2.82
C HIS A 310 0.00 -27.07 3.73
N VAL A 311 -0.80 -26.13 3.23
CA VAL A 311 -1.27 -24.99 4.03
C VAL A 311 -2.12 -25.46 5.22
N GLN A 312 -3.06 -26.38 4.99
CA GLN A 312 -3.90 -26.95 6.04
C GLN A 312 -3.07 -27.71 7.09
N GLN A 313 -2.02 -28.43 6.69
CA GLN A 313 -1.12 -29.12 7.61
C GLN A 313 -0.38 -28.15 8.53
N VAL A 314 0.19 -27.07 7.97
CA VAL A 314 0.89 -26.05 8.76
C VAL A 314 -0.07 -25.37 9.74
N VAL A 315 -1.26 -24.99 9.28
CA VAL A 315 -2.28 -24.33 10.13
C VAL A 315 -2.79 -25.28 11.23
N ALA A 316 -3.03 -26.55 10.92
CA ALA A 316 -3.43 -27.55 11.91
C ALA A 316 -2.32 -27.78 12.96
N CYS A 317 -1.05 -27.83 12.54
CA CYS A 317 0.07 -27.94 13.46
C CYS A 317 0.15 -26.74 14.41
N ARG A 318 -0.02 -25.51 13.89
CA ARG A 318 -0.09 -24.29 14.71
C ARG A 318 -1.25 -24.33 15.70
N ALA A 319 -2.42 -24.82 15.29
CA ALA A 319 -3.59 -24.92 16.16
C ALA A 319 -3.40 -25.91 17.32
N GLN A 320 -2.72 -27.03 17.07
CA GLN A 320 -2.51 -28.09 18.05
C GLN A 320 -1.35 -27.78 19.01
N ARG A 321 -0.20 -27.35 18.47
CA ARG A 321 1.07 -27.29 19.18
C ARG A 321 1.70 -25.90 19.21
N GLY A 322 1.21 -24.96 18.41
CA GLY A 322 1.79 -23.62 18.30
C GLY A 322 1.35 -22.66 19.40
N PRO A 323 1.90 -21.43 19.41
CA PRO A 323 1.47 -20.36 20.29
C PRO A 323 -0.04 -20.10 20.16
N PRO A 324 -0.78 -19.80 21.26
CA PRO A 324 -2.23 -19.62 21.23
C PRO A 324 -2.74 -18.64 20.16
N GLY A 325 -2.03 -17.52 19.95
CA GLY A 325 -2.42 -16.50 18.96
C GLY A 325 -2.22 -16.92 17.50
N MET A 326 -1.54 -18.05 17.22
CA MET A 326 -1.36 -18.60 15.88
C MET A 326 -2.42 -19.64 15.50
N ASN A 327 -3.36 -19.93 16.41
CA ASN A 327 -4.47 -20.83 16.12
C ASN A 327 -5.56 -20.10 15.34
N LEU A 328 -5.53 -20.26 14.02
CA LEU A 328 -6.50 -19.70 13.08
C LEU A 328 -7.78 -20.55 12.93
N LEU A 329 -7.86 -21.70 13.59
CA LEU A 329 -9.00 -22.63 13.51
C LEU A 329 -10.00 -22.46 14.66
N LEU A 330 -9.79 -21.48 15.54
CA LEU A 330 -10.73 -21.17 16.61
C LEU A 330 -12.00 -20.57 16.00
N HIS A 331 -13.13 -21.26 16.15
CA HIS A 331 -14.44 -20.65 15.98
C HIS A 331 -14.73 -19.75 17.21
N GLU A 332 -15.20 -18.52 16.96
CA GLU A 332 -15.61 -17.57 18.01
C GLU A 332 -16.64 -18.16 18.99
N ASP A 333 -17.38 -19.21 18.59
CA ASP A 333 -18.38 -19.89 19.41
C ASP A 333 -17.84 -20.91 20.43
N GLN A 334 -16.54 -21.25 20.45
CA GLN A 334 -15.99 -22.27 21.37
C GLN A 334 -15.37 -21.71 22.65
N VAL A 335 -15.38 -20.39 22.86
CA VAL A 335 -14.77 -19.76 24.05
C VAL A 335 -15.58 -20.03 25.33
N GLN A 336 -16.77 -20.64 25.26
CA GLN A 336 -17.63 -20.82 26.45
C GLN A 336 -17.91 -22.26 26.91
N LEU A 337 -17.40 -23.34 26.29
CA LEU A 337 -17.92 -24.68 26.62
C LEU A 337 -16.94 -25.86 26.74
N VAL A 338 -15.63 -25.68 26.93
CA VAL A 338 -14.77 -26.83 27.27
C VAL A 338 -13.98 -26.59 28.55
N GLY A 339 -14.72 -26.69 29.66
CA GLY A 339 -14.17 -27.34 30.84
C GLY A 339 -14.07 -28.84 30.55
N GLU A 340 -12.98 -29.44 31.03
CA GLU A 340 -12.71 -30.89 31.11
C GLU A 340 -11.98 -31.52 29.91
N ASN A 341 -10.68 -31.77 30.15
CA ASN A 341 -9.80 -32.77 29.53
C ASN A 341 -9.34 -32.51 28.08
N VAL A 342 -8.45 -31.54 27.90
CA VAL A 342 -7.48 -31.56 26.79
C VAL A 342 -6.14 -31.94 27.40
N GLU A 343 -5.55 -33.04 26.93
CA GLU A 343 -4.15 -33.38 27.23
C GLU A 343 -3.30 -32.13 26.96
N GLU A 344 -2.64 -31.58 27.99
CA GLU A 344 -1.75 -30.42 27.87
C GLU A 344 -0.52 -30.84 27.04
N SER A 345 -0.68 -30.90 25.72
CA SER A 345 0.45 -30.97 24.81
C SER A 345 1.24 -29.67 25.01
N GLU A 346 2.51 -29.79 25.41
CA GLU A 346 3.42 -28.65 25.55
C GLU A 346 3.38 -27.82 24.26
N ARG A 347 2.86 -26.58 24.37
CA ARG A 347 2.84 -25.64 23.25
C ARG A 347 4.24 -25.08 23.07
N VAL A 348 4.65 -24.96 21.81
CA VAL A 348 5.93 -24.39 21.42
C VAL A 348 5.89 -22.88 21.62
N ASP A 349 6.90 -22.33 22.30
CA ASP A 349 7.05 -20.89 22.47
C ASP A 349 7.43 -20.22 21.16
N LEU A 350 6.95 -19.00 20.96
CA LEU A 350 7.18 -18.23 19.74
C LEU A 350 8.66 -18.04 19.38
N GLY A 351 9.52 -17.89 20.40
CA GLY A 351 10.98 -17.75 20.22
C GLY A 351 11.71 -19.07 19.92
N SER A 352 11.01 -20.21 19.99
CA SER A 352 11.56 -21.55 19.74
C SER A 352 11.08 -22.18 18.43
N LEU A 353 10.29 -21.45 17.63
CA LEU A 353 9.81 -21.91 16.34
C LEU A 353 10.98 -22.25 15.41
N ALA A 354 11.14 -23.54 15.12
CA ALA A 354 12.13 -24.06 14.18
C ALA A 354 11.45 -24.60 12.92
N GLU A 355 12.22 -24.68 11.82
CA GLU A 355 11.76 -25.32 10.57
C GLU A 355 11.32 -26.77 10.78
N SER A 356 11.92 -27.47 11.75
CA SER A 356 11.60 -28.86 12.11
C SER A 356 10.22 -29.04 12.76
N ASP A 357 9.58 -27.98 13.22
CA ASP A 357 8.34 -28.09 14.00
C ASP A 357 7.09 -28.26 13.13
N GLY A 358 7.23 -28.13 11.80
CA GLY A 358 6.12 -28.20 10.85
C GLY A 358 5.13 -27.04 10.97
N MET A 359 5.49 -25.99 11.72
CA MET A 359 4.67 -24.78 11.94
C MET A 359 5.01 -23.65 10.96
N LEU A 360 6.06 -23.82 10.17
CA LEU A 360 6.52 -22.86 9.17
C LEU A 360 6.22 -23.39 7.77
N PHE A 361 5.93 -22.50 6.84
CA PHE A 361 5.84 -22.85 5.43
C PHE A 361 7.24 -23.14 4.90
N ASP A 362 7.46 -24.35 4.40
CA ASP A 362 8.74 -24.76 3.82
C ASP A 362 8.82 -24.30 2.36
N ARG A 363 9.95 -23.67 2.02
CA ARG A 363 10.13 -23.11 0.68
C ARG A 363 10.26 -24.20 -0.39
N THR A 364 10.89 -25.32 -0.06
CA THR A 364 11.08 -26.43 -0.99
C THR A 364 9.78 -27.18 -1.25
N ASP A 365 8.98 -27.45 -0.22
CA ASP A 365 7.66 -28.07 -0.34
C ASP A 365 6.72 -27.22 -1.21
N VAL A 366 6.66 -25.91 -0.95
CA VAL A 366 5.85 -24.99 -1.76
C VAL A 366 6.39 -24.90 -3.19
N ALA A 367 7.71 -24.86 -3.39
CA ALA A 367 8.30 -24.87 -4.72
C ALA A 367 7.89 -26.12 -5.51
N ASP A 368 7.89 -27.28 -4.88
CA ASP A 368 7.54 -28.54 -5.52
C ASP A 368 6.04 -28.63 -5.81
N CYS A 369 5.18 -28.13 -4.91
CA CYS A 369 3.74 -27.97 -5.18
C CYS A 369 3.47 -27.06 -6.39
N LEU A 370 4.23 -25.96 -6.51
CA LEU A 370 4.09 -25.00 -7.62
C LEU A 370 4.65 -25.56 -8.94
N LYS A 371 5.78 -26.25 -8.92
CA LYS A 371 6.33 -26.96 -10.09
C LYS A 371 5.37 -28.02 -10.60
N ALA A 372 4.74 -28.79 -9.70
CA ALA A 372 3.76 -29.80 -10.06
C ALA A 372 2.52 -29.18 -10.75
N ALA A 373 2.18 -27.94 -10.41
CA ALA A 373 1.15 -27.15 -11.09
C ALA A 373 1.65 -26.42 -12.36
N GLY A 374 2.86 -26.71 -12.83
CA GLY A 374 3.44 -26.16 -14.05
C GLY A 374 3.93 -24.72 -13.95
N LYS A 375 4.16 -24.19 -12.75
CA LYS A 375 4.65 -22.83 -12.53
C LYS A 375 6.19 -22.78 -12.59
N ASP A 376 6.72 -21.68 -13.13
CA ASP A 376 8.16 -21.40 -13.05
C ASP A 376 8.51 -20.86 -11.66
N VAL A 377 9.28 -21.65 -10.90
CA VAL A 377 9.72 -21.30 -9.54
C VAL A 377 11.19 -20.87 -9.49
N SER A 378 11.83 -20.61 -10.63
CA SER A 378 13.25 -20.22 -10.73
C SER A 378 13.63 -19.06 -9.81
N ARG A 379 12.71 -18.13 -9.59
CA ARG A 379 12.91 -16.97 -8.70
C ARG A 379 12.60 -17.23 -7.23
N LEU A 380 11.77 -18.22 -6.91
CA LEU A 380 11.35 -18.53 -5.54
C LEU A 380 12.53 -18.75 -4.56
N PRO A 381 13.62 -19.46 -4.92
CA PRO A 381 14.77 -19.64 -4.03
C PRO A 381 15.66 -18.40 -3.90
N LEU A 382 15.52 -17.39 -4.78
CA LEU A 382 16.36 -16.19 -4.74
C LEU A 382 16.05 -15.36 -3.49
N PRO A 383 17.06 -14.87 -2.77
CA PRO A 383 16.87 -13.99 -1.63
C PRO A 383 15.95 -12.82 -1.95
N PHE A 384 15.08 -12.47 -1.02
CA PHE A 384 14.28 -11.26 -1.15
C PHE A 384 15.21 -10.06 -0.88
N THR A 385 15.78 -9.51 -1.96
CA THR A 385 16.76 -8.43 -1.85
C THR A 385 16.08 -7.11 -1.49
N ILE A 386 16.36 -6.62 -0.29
CA ILE A 386 16.09 -5.25 0.14
C ILE A 386 17.14 -4.36 -0.55
N SER A 387 17.00 -4.12 -1.86
CA SER A 387 17.84 -3.10 -2.49
C SER A 387 17.34 -1.76 -1.97
N SER A 388 18.11 -1.10 -1.11
CA SER A 388 18.08 0.35 -1.06
C SER A 388 18.24 0.84 -2.51
N SER A 389 17.37 1.74 -2.92
CA SER A 389 17.45 2.41 -4.20
C SER A 389 18.90 2.83 -4.45
N LYS A 390 19.52 2.32 -5.52
CA LYS A 390 20.74 2.89 -6.09
C LYS A 390 20.41 4.29 -6.61
N SER A 391 20.44 5.25 -5.71
CA SER A 391 20.51 6.67 -6.00
C SER A 391 20.92 7.34 -4.70
N VAL A 392 22.22 7.61 -4.54
CA VAL A 392 22.82 8.86 -4.02
C VAL A 392 24.30 8.67 -3.59
N ASP A 393 24.78 7.46 -3.26
CA ASP A 393 26.17 7.30 -2.74
C ASP A 393 27.26 6.95 -3.78
N GLN A 394 27.09 7.32 -5.06
CA GLN A 394 28.14 7.18 -6.09
C GLN A 394 28.56 8.52 -6.74
N ALA A 395 28.38 9.63 -6.03
CA ALA A 395 28.86 10.95 -6.46
C ALA A 395 29.96 11.58 -5.58
N GLU A 396 30.46 10.88 -4.55
CA GLU A 396 31.46 11.45 -3.62
C GLU A 396 32.79 10.67 -3.50
N THR A 397 33.16 9.88 -4.52
CA THR A 397 34.49 9.23 -4.55
C THR A 397 35.29 9.47 -5.84
N ASP A 398 35.04 10.54 -6.58
CA ASP A 398 35.88 10.92 -7.74
C ASP A 398 36.44 12.36 -7.68
N GLU A 399 36.40 13.02 -6.53
CA GLU A 399 37.15 14.26 -6.27
C GLU A 399 38.09 14.12 -5.06
N ALA A 400 38.97 13.12 -5.07
CA ALA A 400 40.14 13.10 -4.18
C ALA A 400 41.20 12.13 -4.69
N ASP A 401 41.78 12.39 -5.87
CA ASP A 401 43.18 11.97 -6.06
C ASP A 401 43.89 12.88 -7.05
N GLY A 402 44.57 13.89 -6.49
CA GLY A 402 45.57 14.66 -7.19
C GLY A 402 46.77 13.76 -7.51
N ARG A 403 46.94 13.42 -8.78
CA ARG A 403 48.26 13.05 -9.32
C ARG A 403 48.52 13.74 -10.64
N ALA A 404 49.50 14.63 -10.57
CA ALA A 404 50.11 15.35 -11.67
C ALA A 404 50.45 14.43 -12.84
N SER A 405 50.18 14.91 -14.06
CA SER A 405 50.77 14.41 -15.30
C SER A 405 51.12 15.61 -16.21
N PRO A 406 52.18 15.49 -17.02
CA PRO A 406 53.05 16.60 -17.39
C PRO A 406 52.55 17.40 -18.62
N PRO A 407 53.05 18.64 -18.84
CA PRO A 407 52.61 19.45 -19.97
C PRO A 407 53.21 18.95 -21.29
N LEU A 408 52.35 18.79 -22.30
CA LEU A 408 52.74 18.56 -23.69
C LEU A 408 53.27 19.86 -24.34
N PRO A 409 54.26 19.79 -25.26
CA PRO A 409 54.88 20.96 -25.87
C PRO A 409 54.02 21.48 -27.02
N MET A 410 53.56 22.72 -26.93
CA MET A 410 52.99 23.45 -28.08
C MET A 410 54.07 24.34 -28.70
N GLY A 411 54.45 23.99 -29.93
CA GLY A 411 55.40 24.71 -30.74
C GLY A 411 54.93 26.11 -31.10
N SER A 412 55.85 27.06 -30.92
CA SER A 412 56.13 28.23 -31.75
C SER A 412 55.05 28.70 -32.73
N TYR A 413 54.45 29.86 -32.42
CA TYR A 413 54.16 30.87 -33.44
C TYR A 413 54.64 32.24 -32.97
N SER A 414 55.52 32.79 -33.78
CA SER A 414 56.21 34.07 -33.70
C SER A 414 55.27 35.23 -34.05
N TYR A 415 55.46 36.42 -33.45
CA TYR A 415 55.94 37.64 -34.12
C TYR A 415 55.67 38.92 -33.29
N VAL A 416 56.70 39.78 -33.34
CA VAL A 416 56.87 41.19 -32.91
C VAL A 416 57.14 41.44 -31.43
#